data_AF-A0A820H338-F1
#
_entry.id   AF-A0A820H338-F1
#
_cell.length_a   1.000
_cell.length_b   1.000
_cell.length_c   1.000
_cell.angle_alpha   90.00
_cell.angle_beta   90.00
_cell.angle_gamma   90.00
#
_symmetry.space_group_name_H-M   'P 1'
#
loop_
_entity.id
_entity.type
_entity.pdbx_description
1 polymer ?
#
loop_
_entity_poly.entity_id
_entity_poly.type
_entity_poly.pdbx_seq_one_letter_code
_entity_poly.pdbx_strand_id
1 'polypeptide(L)'
;DNNNKKHTVSCQMESSDTGNQPDIHTLIPKLHEHQLQYYTAQQIADRLKTSSCVVSKVTGKINVFSSNKRQRRAIPTNVGLSWKVNKPVKQLHGYTKKIDQIWYYSDAAMAIINDYMLKFPNIIEELTQKPRDDNYYEANIWPDKNPKHEIIQLRTWIKSLPTHSIPLTDGAWEILDLPVINEIEKSIKSFYTKRAEKKPVEKTKVFSFEPDRLFKASEFLGMCDPDIGTTFQLYDRVVNVRLGTGVPIGTRGTIIGIMHGQTNLDTYYEILFDNLPINSLEAILLGKNQQKCRIKVHSYHLLNYSHSLRVRSNNYQHQRSVPMVNTREQQTPINRQEQSSRVFRKQPDDKNTKPTKPKSAPASNTYEKPNFTEAKQTTPITNNSASSPPTTIEQSLQSMNIIEDSSLFPPLVENLPDQEIMSTQMNLNIPSTVDPLFLRAIQDSEQL
;
A
#
# COMPACT_ATOMS: atom_id res chain seq x y z
N ASP A 1 -37.43 -40.81 20.86
CA ASP A 1 -35.97 -40.70 20.62
C ASP A 1 -35.66 -39.70 19.53
N ASN A 2 -35.01 -38.58 19.88
CA ASN A 2 -34.53 -37.63 18.87
C ASN A 2 -33.26 -38.19 18.23
N ASN A 3 -33.39 -38.63 16.97
CA ASN A 3 -32.32 -39.21 16.17
C ASN A 3 -31.34 -38.11 15.70
N ASN A 4 -30.64 -37.47 16.64
CA ASN A 4 -29.69 -36.37 16.37
C ASN A 4 -28.36 -36.91 15.83
N LYS A 5 -28.44 -37.75 14.79
CA LYS A 5 -27.30 -38.35 14.09
C LYS A 5 -26.56 -37.26 13.35
N LYS A 6 -25.40 -36.84 13.88
CA LYS A 6 -24.48 -35.98 13.17
C LYS A 6 -24.09 -36.63 11.84
N HIS A 7 -24.56 -36.05 10.74
CA HIS A 7 -24.12 -36.44 9.40
C HIS A 7 -22.65 -36.05 9.24
N THR A 8 -21.83 -36.96 8.72
CA THR A 8 -20.41 -36.74 8.48
C THR A 8 -20.04 -37.16 7.06
N VAL A 9 -19.24 -36.35 6.38
CA VAL A 9 -18.68 -36.65 5.06
C VAL A 9 -17.24 -37.14 5.25
N SER A 10 -16.89 -38.27 4.63
CA SER A 10 -15.51 -38.74 4.55
C SER A 10 -14.81 -38.13 3.34
N CYS A 11 -13.72 -37.42 3.57
CA CYS A 11 -12.92 -36.73 2.57
C CYS A 11 -11.50 -37.34 2.54
N GLN A 12 -11.06 -37.81 1.39
CA GLN A 12 -9.65 -38.09 1.13
C GLN A 12 -8.96 -36.75 0.82
N MET A 13 -7.93 -36.40 1.59
CA MET A 13 -7.19 -35.15 1.45
C MET A 13 -5.69 -35.43 1.42
N GLU A 14 -4.92 -34.61 0.70
CA GLU A 14 -3.49 -34.51 0.96
C GLU A 14 -3.24 -34.17 2.43
N SER A 15 -2.20 -34.76 3.04
CA SER A 15 -1.77 -34.34 4.37
C SER A 15 -1.38 -32.86 4.35
N SER A 16 -2.06 -32.05 5.16
CA SER A 16 -1.82 -30.61 5.33
C SER A 16 -0.56 -30.34 6.17
N ASP A 17 0.54 -31.01 5.81
CA ASP A 17 1.85 -30.84 6.41
C ASP A 17 2.25 -29.36 6.25
N THR A 18 2.53 -28.68 7.36
CA THR A 18 2.94 -27.27 7.35
C THR A 18 4.25 -27.05 6.59
N GLY A 19 5.06 -28.09 6.39
CA GLY A 19 6.21 -28.12 5.48
C GLY A 19 5.86 -28.15 3.97
N ASN A 20 4.58 -28.05 3.59
CA ASN A 20 4.12 -27.96 2.20
C ASN A 20 3.87 -26.51 1.72
N GLN A 21 4.05 -25.51 2.59
CA GLN A 21 3.85 -24.09 2.30
C GLN A 21 5.00 -23.22 2.85
N PRO A 22 5.34 -22.09 2.21
CA PRO A 22 6.30 -21.13 2.76
C PRO A 22 5.69 -20.41 3.97
N ASP A 23 6.39 -20.45 5.11
CA ASP A 23 6.00 -19.71 6.31
C ASP A 23 6.54 -18.27 6.27
N ILE A 24 5.70 -17.36 5.75
CA ILE A 24 6.04 -15.94 5.64
C ILE A 24 6.11 -15.25 7.03
N HIS A 25 5.42 -15.75 8.04
CA HIS A 25 5.45 -15.17 9.40
C HIS A 25 6.82 -15.34 10.04
N THR A 26 7.52 -16.46 9.79
CA THR A 26 8.93 -16.63 10.21
C THR A 26 9.91 -15.68 9.49
N LEU A 27 9.53 -15.15 8.32
CA LEU A 27 10.36 -14.22 7.55
C LEU A 27 10.17 -12.75 7.95
N ILE A 28 9.09 -12.40 8.68
CA ILE A 28 8.74 -11.02 9.04
C ILE A 28 9.94 -10.19 9.58
N PRO A 29 10.80 -10.70 10.50
CA PRO A 29 11.96 -9.94 10.97
C PRO A 29 12.91 -9.51 9.85
N LYS A 30 13.21 -10.41 8.91
CA LYS A 30 14.04 -10.12 7.73
C LYS A 30 13.30 -9.22 6.72
N LEU A 31 11.99 -9.38 6.60
CA LEU A 31 11.18 -8.51 5.74
C LEU A 31 11.10 -7.07 6.28
N HIS A 32 11.27 -6.85 7.59
CA HIS A 32 11.43 -5.52 8.17
C HIS A 32 12.77 -4.86 7.81
N GLU A 33 13.86 -5.62 7.65
CA GLU A 33 15.15 -5.10 7.16
C GLU A 33 15.05 -4.52 5.73
N HIS A 34 14.03 -4.93 4.97
CA HIS A 34 13.75 -4.47 3.61
C HIS A 34 12.62 -3.43 3.51
N GLN A 35 12.02 -2.98 4.62
CA GLN A 35 11.05 -1.88 4.61
C GLN A 35 11.75 -0.55 4.29
N LEU A 36 11.07 0.33 3.54
CA LEU A 36 11.64 1.63 3.20
C LEU A 36 11.67 2.54 4.44
N GLN A 37 12.78 3.25 4.63
CA GLN A 37 12.87 4.29 5.65
C GLN A 37 12.12 5.54 5.18
N TYR A 38 11.33 6.11 6.07
CA TYR A 38 10.40 7.21 5.79
C TYR A 38 10.66 8.40 6.73
N TYR A 39 10.87 9.58 6.15
CA TYR A 39 11.24 10.81 6.84
C TYR A 39 10.17 11.89 6.68
N THR A 40 9.98 12.69 7.72
CA THR A 40 9.13 13.89 7.65
C THR A 40 9.71 14.95 6.73
N ALA A 41 8.86 15.88 6.27
CA ALA A 41 9.30 17.05 5.51
C ALA A 41 10.39 17.89 6.23
N GLN A 42 10.42 17.87 7.58
CA GLN A 42 11.44 18.56 8.36
C GLN A 42 12.80 17.84 8.30
N GLN A 43 12.82 16.53 8.55
CA GLN A 43 14.06 15.73 8.48
C GLN A 43 14.71 15.77 7.08
N ILE A 44 13.93 15.85 6.00
CA ILE A 44 14.46 16.10 4.65
C ILE A 44 14.99 17.52 4.51
N ALA A 45 14.28 18.53 5.01
CA ALA A 45 14.73 19.92 4.97
C ALA A 45 16.05 20.13 5.73
N ASP A 46 16.22 19.50 6.90
CA ASP A 46 17.43 19.56 7.73
C ASP A 46 18.63 18.89 7.04
N ARG A 47 18.38 17.81 6.27
CA ARG A 47 19.38 17.13 5.42
C ARG A 47 19.76 17.98 4.20
N LEU A 48 18.78 18.47 3.45
CA LEU A 48 18.94 19.21 2.19
C LEU A 48 19.17 20.74 2.36
N LYS A 49 19.33 21.21 3.60
CA LYS A 49 19.57 22.63 3.97
C LYS A 49 18.55 23.60 3.36
N THR A 50 17.28 23.23 3.41
CA THR A 50 16.14 24.02 2.91
C THR A 50 15.04 24.12 3.98
N SER A 51 13.83 24.54 3.61
CA SER A 51 12.67 24.55 4.51
C SER A 51 11.71 23.38 4.24
N SER A 52 11.03 22.91 5.29
CA SER A 52 9.98 21.89 5.17
C SER A 52 8.78 22.37 4.34
N CYS A 53 8.59 23.70 4.22
CA CYS A 53 7.63 24.31 3.30
C CYS A 53 8.01 24.06 1.83
N VAL A 54 9.27 24.30 1.44
CA VAL A 54 9.79 24.02 0.09
C VAL A 54 9.62 22.54 -0.25
N VAL A 55 10.06 21.63 0.63
CA VAL A 55 9.87 20.17 0.46
C VAL A 55 8.39 19.83 0.25
N SER A 56 7.50 20.45 1.02
CA SER A 56 6.06 20.23 0.92
C SER A 56 5.44 20.75 -0.39
N LYS A 57 5.91 21.88 -0.93
CA LYS A 57 5.44 22.46 -2.20
C LYS A 57 6.02 21.72 -3.41
N VAL A 58 7.33 21.47 -3.45
CA VAL A 58 8.03 20.75 -4.55
C VAL A 58 7.43 19.36 -4.79
N THR A 59 7.10 18.63 -3.72
CA THR A 59 6.47 17.30 -3.81
C THR A 59 4.97 17.34 -4.09
N GLY A 60 4.32 18.51 -3.92
CA GLY A 60 2.93 18.75 -4.27
C GLY A 60 2.76 19.31 -5.69
N LYS A 61 1.75 20.16 -5.88
CA LYS A 61 1.56 20.95 -7.11
C LYS A 61 2.07 22.37 -6.86
N ILE A 62 2.76 22.95 -7.83
CA ILE A 62 3.21 24.35 -7.83
C ILE A 62 2.60 25.00 -9.06
N ASN A 63 1.73 25.99 -8.86
CA ASN A 63 1.02 26.68 -9.93
C ASN A 63 1.78 27.94 -10.38
N VAL A 64 2.38 27.90 -11.56
CA VAL A 64 3.02 29.06 -12.20
C VAL A 64 2.08 29.67 -13.23
N PHE A 65 1.80 30.95 -13.09
CA PHE A 65 0.95 31.74 -13.98
C PHE A 65 1.80 32.61 -14.89
N SER A 66 1.41 32.68 -16.18
CA SER A 66 2.07 33.60 -17.09
C SER A 66 1.74 35.06 -16.77
N SER A 67 2.77 35.89 -16.68
CA SER A 67 2.66 37.31 -16.31
C SER A 67 1.99 38.19 -17.39
N ASN A 68 1.54 37.60 -18.50
CA ASN A 68 0.93 38.29 -19.62
C ASN A 68 -0.49 38.78 -19.29
N LYS A 69 -0.59 40.01 -18.75
CA LYS A 69 -1.80 40.64 -18.18
C LYS A 69 -3.07 40.60 -19.06
N ARG A 70 -2.94 40.36 -20.38
CA ARG A 70 -4.08 40.18 -21.30
C ARG A 70 -4.84 38.85 -21.07
N GLN A 71 -4.20 37.85 -20.47
CA GLN A 71 -4.79 36.53 -20.21
C GLN A 71 -5.21 36.36 -18.74
N ARG A 72 -6.20 37.13 -18.28
CA ARG A 72 -6.86 36.95 -16.96
C ARG A 72 -7.60 35.61 -16.77
N ARG A 73 -7.53 34.70 -17.75
CA ARG A 73 -8.00 33.30 -17.73
C ARG A 73 -6.88 32.30 -18.09
N ALA A 74 -5.61 32.68 -17.94
CA ALA A 74 -4.48 31.77 -18.19
C ALA A 74 -4.57 30.54 -17.27
N ILE A 75 -4.53 29.35 -17.86
CA ILE A 75 -4.48 28.09 -17.11
C ILE A 75 -3.09 28.00 -16.45
N PRO A 76 -2.99 27.83 -15.12
CA PRO A 76 -1.70 27.74 -14.46
C PRO A 76 -0.93 26.51 -14.92
N THR A 77 0.35 26.72 -15.19
CA THR A 77 1.29 25.65 -15.47
C THR A 77 1.75 25.02 -14.16
N ASN A 78 1.31 23.79 -13.91
CA ASN A 78 1.88 22.99 -12.83
C ASN A 78 3.35 22.63 -13.16
N VAL A 79 4.24 22.88 -12.19
CA VAL A 79 5.68 22.58 -12.22
C VAL A 79 6.15 21.73 -11.03
N GLY A 80 5.26 21.35 -10.12
CA GLY A 80 5.57 20.50 -8.96
C GLY A 80 5.49 19.00 -9.29
N LEU A 81 6.25 18.18 -8.56
CA LEU A 81 6.38 16.73 -8.77
C LEU A 81 5.05 15.96 -8.63
N SER A 82 4.07 16.56 -7.94
CA SER A 82 2.68 16.09 -7.89
C SER A 82 2.46 14.71 -7.25
N TRP A 83 3.38 14.26 -6.39
CA TRP A 83 3.33 12.97 -5.71
C TRP A 83 2.25 12.86 -4.62
N LYS A 84 1.67 13.99 -4.20
CA LYS A 84 0.66 14.03 -3.13
C LYS A 84 -0.56 14.88 -3.46
N VAL A 85 -1.72 14.41 -3.01
CA VAL A 85 -3.01 15.12 -3.00
C VAL A 85 -3.63 14.97 -1.61
N ASN A 86 -4.24 16.04 -1.09
CA ASN A 86 -4.81 16.04 0.28
C ASN A 86 -6.31 15.71 0.36
N LYS A 87 -7.08 15.93 -0.73
CA LYS A 87 -8.55 15.70 -0.80
C LYS A 87 -8.96 15.21 -2.21
N PRO A 88 -9.37 13.95 -2.38
CA PRO A 88 -9.10 12.81 -1.47
C PRO A 88 -7.59 12.67 -1.23
N VAL A 89 -7.20 11.96 -0.17
CA VAL A 89 -5.78 11.69 0.07
C VAL A 89 -5.28 10.74 -1.04
N LYS A 90 -4.28 11.18 -1.79
CA LYS A 90 -3.58 10.30 -2.74
C LYS A 90 -2.08 10.47 -2.62
N GLN A 91 -1.35 9.36 -2.75
CA GLN A 91 0.09 9.26 -2.50
C GLN A 91 0.77 8.46 -3.60
N LEU A 92 2.05 8.71 -3.84
CA LEU A 92 2.89 7.92 -4.73
C LEU A 92 3.58 6.81 -3.93
N HIS A 93 3.16 5.55 -4.13
CA HIS A 93 3.67 4.42 -3.34
C HIS A 93 5.19 4.26 -3.49
N GLY A 94 5.87 3.94 -2.38
CA GLY A 94 7.34 3.85 -2.29
C GLY A 94 8.10 5.19 -2.29
N TYR A 95 7.43 6.33 -2.55
CA TYR A 95 8.03 7.67 -2.55
C TYR A 95 7.45 8.56 -1.45
N THR A 96 6.13 8.56 -1.29
CA THR A 96 5.41 9.35 -0.30
C THR A 96 4.42 8.49 0.47
N LYS A 97 4.29 8.72 1.78
CA LYS A 97 3.33 8.04 2.64
C LYS A 97 2.68 9.05 3.58
N LYS A 98 1.36 8.95 3.81
CA LYS A 98 0.66 9.79 4.79
C LYS A 98 0.27 8.96 6.02
N ILE A 99 0.71 9.37 7.20
CA ILE A 99 0.42 8.71 8.50
C ILE A 99 0.05 9.82 9.48
N ASP A 100 -1.04 9.65 10.25
CA ASP A 100 -1.50 10.60 11.29
C ASP A 100 -1.53 12.08 10.83
N GLN A 101 -2.06 12.29 9.62
CA GLN A 101 -2.09 13.55 8.87
C GLN A 101 -0.73 14.12 8.41
N ILE A 102 0.40 13.58 8.88
CA ILE A 102 1.76 13.98 8.52
C ILE A 102 2.18 13.32 7.19
N TRP A 103 2.89 14.07 6.35
CA TRP A 103 3.49 13.58 5.11
C TRP A 103 4.93 13.12 5.33
N TYR A 104 5.19 11.87 4.95
CA TYR A 104 6.49 11.20 4.97
C TYR A 104 6.98 10.88 3.57
N TYR A 105 8.29 10.70 3.44
CA TYR A 105 9.03 10.61 2.19
C TYR A 105 10.17 9.60 2.31
N SER A 106 10.40 8.77 1.30
CA SER A 106 11.51 7.78 1.29
C SER A 106 12.86 8.41 0.88
N ASP A 107 13.98 7.71 1.09
CA ASP A 107 15.29 8.16 0.59
C ASP A 107 15.31 8.34 -0.94
N ALA A 108 14.55 7.52 -1.68
CA ALA A 108 14.40 7.67 -3.14
C ALA A 108 13.65 8.97 -3.52
N ALA A 109 12.65 9.36 -2.71
CA ALA A 109 12.01 10.66 -2.86
C ALA A 109 12.96 11.82 -2.49
N MET A 110 13.74 11.68 -1.41
CA MET A 110 14.75 12.66 -0.98
C MET A 110 15.79 12.94 -2.08
N ALA A 111 16.29 11.90 -2.75
CA ALA A 111 17.24 12.04 -3.86
C ALA A 111 16.64 12.86 -5.03
N ILE A 112 15.42 12.56 -5.45
CA ILE A 112 14.76 13.30 -6.54
C ILE A 112 14.39 14.73 -6.15
N ILE A 113 14.08 15.00 -4.87
CA ILE A 113 13.88 16.36 -4.35
C ILE A 113 15.20 17.17 -4.41
N ASN A 114 16.32 16.56 -4.04
CA ASN A 114 17.64 17.18 -4.16
C ASN A 114 17.98 17.50 -5.64
N ASP A 115 17.74 16.55 -6.55
CA ASP A 115 17.89 16.75 -7.99
C ASP A 115 17.02 17.89 -8.54
N TYR A 116 15.77 18.01 -8.08
CA TYR A 116 14.88 19.14 -8.42
C TYR A 116 15.53 20.46 -7.97
N MET A 117 15.99 20.53 -6.72
CA MET A 117 16.57 21.74 -6.14
C MET A 117 17.84 22.20 -6.87
N LEU A 118 18.73 21.27 -7.22
CA LEU A 118 19.97 21.56 -7.94
C LEU A 118 19.74 21.98 -9.40
N LYS A 119 18.73 21.42 -10.07
CA LYS A 119 18.44 21.71 -11.49
C LYS A 119 17.59 22.96 -11.71
N PHE A 120 16.78 23.36 -10.72
CA PHE A 120 15.82 24.47 -10.85
C PHE A 120 15.86 25.46 -9.66
N PRO A 121 17.04 26.02 -9.31
CA PRO A 121 17.23 26.85 -8.11
C PRO A 121 16.33 28.10 -8.10
N ASN A 122 16.10 28.73 -9.26
CA ASN A 122 15.19 29.87 -9.42
C ASN A 122 13.79 29.62 -8.84
N ILE A 123 13.26 28.38 -8.94
CA ILE A 123 11.98 28.03 -8.33
C ILE A 123 12.12 27.94 -6.82
N ILE A 124 13.19 27.30 -6.32
CA ILE A 124 13.44 27.15 -4.88
C ILE A 124 13.60 28.49 -4.18
N GLU A 125 14.24 29.47 -4.82
CA GLU A 125 14.37 30.84 -4.34
C GLU A 125 12.99 31.50 -4.16
N GLU A 126 12.14 31.50 -5.20
CA GLU A 126 10.78 32.07 -5.12
C GLU A 126 9.91 31.34 -4.08
N LEU A 127 9.99 30.00 -3.99
CA LEU A 127 9.30 29.22 -2.95
C LEU A 127 9.78 29.58 -1.53
N THR A 128 11.07 29.92 -1.37
CA THR A 128 11.68 30.26 -0.07
C THR A 128 11.37 31.69 0.33
N GLN A 129 11.34 32.63 -0.62
CA GLN A 129 10.91 34.02 -0.39
C GLN A 129 9.40 34.12 -0.09
N LYS A 130 8.58 33.31 -0.77
CA LYS A 130 7.11 33.34 -0.67
C LYS A 130 6.53 31.97 -0.23
N PRO A 131 6.77 31.54 1.02
CA PRO A 131 6.33 30.23 1.51
C PRO A 131 4.81 30.17 1.78
N ARG A 132 4.13 31.31 1.96
CA ARG A 132 2.68 31.38 2.21
C ARG A 132 1.82 31.42 0.94
N ASP A 133 2.43 31.68 -0.22
CA ASP A 133 1.69 31.94 -1.46
C ASP A 133 1.56 30.65 -2.27
N ASP A 134 0.38 30.35 -2.81
CA ASP A 134 0.16 29.13 -3.63
C ASP A 134 0.09 29.39 -5.15
N ASN A 135 0.27 30.66 -5.54
CA ASN A 135 0.25 31.13 -6.93
C ASN A 135 1.54 31.91 -7.21
N TYR A 136 2.37 31.42 -8.14
CA TYR A 136 3.65 32.01 -8.51
C TYR A 136 3.61 32.55 -9.94
N TYR A 137 4.49 33.48 -10.30
CA TYR A 137 4.47 34.15 -11.62
C TYR A 137 5.76 33.94 -12.40
N GLU A 138 5.65 33.71 -13.71
CA GLU A 138 6.78 33.50 -14.62
C GLU A 138 7.87 34.58 -14.48
N ALA A 139 7.48 35.86 -14.44
CA ALA A 139 8.41 36.99 -14.33
C ALA A 139 9.07 37.17 -12.94
N ASN A 140 8.60 36.47 -11.90
CA ASN A 140 9.26 36.48 -10.59
C ASN A 140 10.38 35.42 -10.54
N ILE A 141 10.08 34.23 -11.08
CA ILE A 141 10.99 33.08 -11.08
C ILE A 141 12.12 33.29 -12.11
N TRP A 142 11.76 33.83 -13.27
CA TRP A 142 12.66 34.02 -14.41
C TRP A 142 12.57 35.45 -14.95
N PRO A 143 13.14 36.45 -14.24
CA PRO A 143 13.16 37.83 -14.70
C PRO A 143 14.00 38.01 -15.98
N ASP A 144 15.21 37.43 -16.01
CA ASP A 144 16.21 37.64 -17.08
C ASP A 144 16.28 36.49 -18.10
N LYS A 145 15.39 35.48 -17.98
CA LYS A 145 15.36 34.30 -18.86
C LYS A 145 14.00 34.16 -19.57
N ASN A 146 13.96 33.42 -20.68
CA ASN A 146 12.71 33.04 -21.35
C ASN A 146 11.95 31.97 -20.53
N PRO A 147 10.84 32.30 -19.83
CA PRO A 147 10.21 31.36 -18.89
C PRO A 147 9.64 30.12 -19.58
N LYS A 148 9.24 30.24 -20.85
CA LYS A 148 8.68 29.13 -21.63
C LYS A 148 9.69 28.02 -21.85
N HIS A 149 10.96 28.35 -22.07
CA HIS A 149 12.01 27.36 -22.30
C HIS A 149 12.28 26.55 -21.01
N GLU A 150 12.49 27.24 -19.90
CA GLU A 150 12.73 26.66 -18.58
C GLU A 150 11.55 25.76 -18.15
N ILE A 151 10.30 26.20 -18.36
CA ILE A 151 9.09 25.40 -18.11
C ILE A 151 9.04 24.12 -18.96
N ILE A 152 9.45 24.18 -20.23
CA ILE A 152 9.49 23.01 -21.12
C ILE A 152 10.58 22.03 -20.66
N GLN A 153 11.79 22.53 -20.38
CA GLN A 153 12.92 21.74 -19.88
C GLN A 153 12.57 21.02 -18.57
N LEU A 154 11.98 21.73 -17.61
CA LEU A 154 11.50 21.17 -16.34
C LEU A 154 10.44 20.08 -16.54
N ARG A 155 9.46 20.32 -17.42
CA ARG A 155 8.42 19.32 -17.71
C ARG A 155 8.95 18.09 -18.43
N THR A 156 9.94 18.23 -19.31
CA THR A 156 10.62 17.12 -19.95
C THR A 156 11.41 16.29 -18.93
N TRP A 157 12.12 16.94 -18.00
CA TRP A 157 12.81 16.22 -16.92
C TRP A 157 11.84 15.53 -15.94
N ILE A 158 10.74 16.19 -15.53
CA ILE A 158 9.72 15.54 -14.68
C ILE A 158 9.13 14.30 -15.38
N LYS A 159 8.94 14.33 -16.70
CA LYS A 159 8.49 13.18 -17.49
C LYS A 159 9.52 12.05 -17.58
N SER A 160 10.83 12.35 -17.51
CA SER A 160 11.88 11.33 -17.51
C SER A 160 12.13 10.67 -16.16
N LEU A 161 11.51 11.16 -15.07
CA LEU A 161 11.63 10.54 -13.76
C LEU A 161 10.89 9.20 -13.68
N PRO A 162 11.44 8.20 -12.95
CA PRO A 162 10.76 6.92 -12.73
C PRO A 162 9.43 7.05 -11.99
N THR A 163 9.18 8.19 -11.33
CA THR A 163 7.91 8.52 -10.69
C THR A 163 6.79 8.85 -11.66
N HIS A 164 7.08 9.18 -12.94
CA HIS A 164 6.05 9.65 -13.87
C HIS A 164 5.08 8.54 -14.33
N SER A 165 5.57 7.30 -14.45
CA SER A 165 4.77 6.13 -14.85
C SER A 165 3.99 5.49 -13.70
N ILE A 166 4.24 5.89 -12.45
CA ILE A 166 3.62 5.31 -11.25
C ILE A 166 2.32 6.09 -10.95
N PRO A 167 1.14 5.42 -10.88
CA PRO A 167 -0.11 6.08 -10.55
C PRO A 167 -0.19 6.45 -9.07
N LEU A 168 -0.89 7.54 -8.75
CA LEU A 168 -1.22 7.92 -7.38
C LEU A 168 -2.30 6.98 -6.81
N THR A 169 -1.93 6.23 -5.77
CA THR A 169 -2.83 5.35 -5.00
C THR A 169 -3.59 6.16 -3.95
N ASP A 170 -4.65 5.58 -3.36
CA ASP A 170 -5.33 6.21 -2.23
C ASP A 170 -4.45 6.19 -0.97
N GLY A 171 -4.63 7.18 -0.09
CA GLY A 171 -3.99 7.22 1.22
C GLY A 171 -4.42 6.09 2.15
N ALA A 172 -5.62 5.55 1.96
CA ALA A 172 -6.19 4.46 2.76
C ALA A 172 -5.74 3.04 2.31
N TRP A 173 -4.86 2.92 1.31
CA TRP A 173 -4.39 1.61 0.85
C TRP A 173 -3.09 1.22 1.59
N GLU A 174 -3.15 0.11 2.32
CA GLU A 174 -1.98 -0.50 2.94
C GLU A 174 -1.29 -1.41 1.91
N ILE A 175 -0.10 -1.07 1.43
CA ILE A 175 0.64 -1.89 0.45
C ILE A 175 2.09 -2.02 0.92
N LEU A 176 2.66 -3.23 0.80
CA LEU A 176 4.06 -3.48 1.12
C LEU A 176 5.00 -2.74 0.16
N ASP A 177 6.18 -2.34 0.65
CA ASP A 177 7.19 -1.71 -0.20
C ASP A 177 7.77 -2.72 -1.22
N LEU A 178 8.20 -2.23 -2.39
CA LEU A 178 8.71 -3.09 -3.47
C LEU A 178 9.86 -4.03 -3.05
N PRO A 179 10.88 -3.62 -2.25
CA PRO A 179 11.94 -4.52 -1.82
C PRO A 179 11.42 -5.67 -0.93
N VAL A 180 10.44 -5.40 -0.07
CA VAL A 180 9.77 -6.40 0.78
C VAL A 180 9.08 -7.45 -0.08
N ILE A 181 8.31 -7.03 -1.08
CA ILE A 181 7.58 -7.95 -1.96
C ILE A 181 8.57 -8.81 -2.78
N ASN A 182 9.67 -8.23 -3.25
CA ASN A 182 10.70 -8.95 -4.00
C ASN A 182 11.39 -10.03 -3.14
N GLU A 183 11.65 -9.77 -1.85
CA GLU A 183 12.22 -10.78 -0.94
C GLU A 183 11.19 -11.87 -0.54
N ILE A 184 9.89 -11.53 -0.46
CA ILE A 184 8.80 -12.51 -0.34
C ILE A 184 8.81 -13.44 -1.57
N GLU A 185 8.80 -12.89 -2.78
CA GLU A 185 8.80 -13.66 -4.05
C GLU A 185 10.02 -14.59 -4.12
N LYS A 186 11.21 -14.06 -3.84
CA LYS A 186 12.47 -14.81 -3.80
C LYS A 186 12.46 -15.92 -2.74
N SER A 187 11.86 -15.69 -1.58
CA SER A 187 11.74 -16.68 -0.51
C SER A 187 10.76 -17.81 -0.87
N ILE A 188 9.61 -17.46 -1.44
CA ILE A 188 8.62 -18.41 -1.98
C ILE A 188 9.26 -19.28 -3.07
N LYS A 189 9.95 -18.66 -4.03
CA LYS A 189 10.66 -19.38 -5.11
C LYS A 189 11.73 -20.33 -4.55
N SER A 190 12.55 -19.88 -3.60
CA SER A 190 13.56 -20.74 -2.95
C SER A 190 12.94 -21.92 -2.20
N PHE A 191 11.79 -21.72 -1.54
CA PHE A 191 11.04 -22.78 -0.88
C PHE A 191 10.57 -23.85 -1.89
N TYR A 192 9.98 -23.44 -3.01
CA TYR A 192 9.48 -24.38 -4.01
C TYR A 192 10.60 -25.11 -4.78
N THR A 193 11.75 -24.47 -5.06
CA THR A 193 12.93 -25.16 -5.62
C THR A 193 13.43 -26.27 -4.68
N LYS A 194 13.69 -25.94 -3.41
CA LYS A 194 14.11 -26.89 -2.35
C LYS A 194 13.07 -27.99 -2.05
N ARG A 195 11.84 -27.82 -2.53
CA ARG A 195 10.77 -28.82 -2.46
C ARG A 195 10.78 -29.73 -3.69
N ALA A 196 10.96 -29.20 -4.90
CA ALA A 196 11.02 -29.98 -6.13
C ALA A 196 12.21 -30.97 -6.17
N GLU A 197 13.31 -30.62 -5.48
CA GLU A 197 14.47 -31.51 -5.25
C GLU A 197 14.14 -32.76 -4.40
N LYS A 198 13.02 -32.74 -3.64
CA LYS A 198 12.59 -33.84 -2.77
C LYS A 198 11.52 -34.65 -3.48
N LYS A 199 11.68 -35.98 -3.50
CA LYS A 199 10.66 -36.89 -4.08
C LYS A 199 9.27 -36.59 -3.48
N PRO A 200 8.22 -36.44 -4.29
CA PRO A 200 6.87 -36.23 -3.78
C PRO A 200 6.43 -37.47 -2.98
N VAL A 201 6.00 -37.25 -1.74
CA VAL A 201 5.44 -38.28 -0.86
C VAL A 201 3.97 -37.96 -0.66
N GLU A 202 3.16 -38.35 -1.65
CA GLU A 202 1.71 -38.11 -1.70
C GLU A 202 0.94 -38.99 -0.72
N LYS A 203 1.15 -38.72 0.58
CA LYS A 203 0.38 -39.33 1.66
C LYS A 203 -0.97 -38.61 1.77
N THR A 204 -1.90 -39.02 0.91
CA THR A 204 -3.32 -38.75 1.17
C THR A 204 -3.79 -39.49 2.43
N LYS A 205 -4.72 -38.88 3.16
CA LYS A 205 -5.32 -39.40 4.39
C LYS A 205 -6.83 -39.21 4.30
N VAL A 206 -7.59 -40.15 4.83
CA VAL A 206 -9.05 -40.02 4.94
C VAL A 206 -9.38 -39.38 6.28
N PHE A 207 -10.17 -38.32 6.24
CA PHE A 207 -10.71 -37.61 7.40
C PHE A 207 -12.24 -37.58 7.31
N SER A 208 -12.93 -37.46 8.43
CA SER A 208 -14.39 -37.27 8.47
C SER A 208 -14.73 -35.90 9.05
N PHE A 209 -15.57 -35.15 8.35
CA PHE A 209 -15.98 -33.79 8.73
C PHE A 209 -17.50 -33.65 8.81
N GLU A 210 -17.96 -32.70 9.61
CA GLU A 210 -19.35 -32.22 9.56
C GLU A 210 -19.51 -31.35 8.29
N PRO A 211 -20.63 -31.44 7.53
CA PRO A 211 -20.79 -30.79 6.22
C PRO A 211 -20.64 -29.26 6.23
N ASP A 212 -20.98 -28.62 7.34
CA ASP A 212 -20.84 -27.18 7.59
C ASP A 212 -19.38 -26.70 7.61
N ARG A 213 -18.42 -27.62 7.76
CA ARG A 213 -16.97 -27.33 7.72
C ARG A 213 -16.36 -27.42 6.31
N LEU A 214 -17.16 -27.75 5.29
CA LEU A 214 -16.68 -27.99 3.92
C LEU A 214 -17.17 -26.91 2.96
N PHE A 215 -16.28 -25.98 2.60
CA PHE A 215 -16.56 -25.01 1.54
C PHE A 215 -16.59 -25.69 0.16
N LYS A 216 -17.76 -25.73 -0.49
CA LYS A 216 -17.90 -26.17 -1.87
C LYS A 216 -17.79 -24.99 -2.83
N ALA A 217 -16.64 -24.86 -3.49
CA ALA A 217 -16.47 -23.93 -4.60
C ALA A 217 -17.50 -24.20 -5.71
N SER A 218 -18.15 -23.12 -6.19
CA SER A 218 -19.14 -23.18 -7.26
C SER A 218 -19.24 -21.82 -7.95
N GLU A 219 -19.37 -21.81 -9.27
CA GLU A 219 -19.53 -20.60 -10.08
C GLU A 219 -20.75 -19.77 -9.64
N PHE A 220 -21.85 -20.43 -9.25
CA PHE A 220 -23.09 -19.80 -8.82
C PHE A 220 -23.04 -19.07 -7.45
N LEU A 221 -21.93 -19.18 -6.70
CA LEU A 221 -21.82 -18.59 -5.35
C LEU A 221 -21.77 -17.04 -5.33
N GLY A 222 -21.71 -16.39 -6.49
CA GLY A 222 -21.72 -14.92 -6.60
C GLY A 222 -20.58 -14.26 -5.81
N MET A 223 -20.94 -13.27 -4.99
CA MET A 223 -20.03 -12.46 -4.17
C MET A 223 -20.00 -12.91 -2.69
N CYS A 224 -20.46 -14.12 -2.38
CA CYS A 224 -20.55 -14.61 -1.01
C CYS A 224 -19.18 -15.08 -0.48
N ASP A 225 -18.75 -14.54 0.67
CA ASP A 225 -17.48 -14.92 1.30
C ASP A 225 -17.43 -16.40 1.72
N PRO A 226 -16.29 -17.10 1.56
CA PRO A 226 -16.15 -18.51 1.93
C PRO A 226 -16.10 -18.74 3.44
N ASP A 227 -15.73 -17.70 4.21
CA ASP A 227 -15.78 -17.65 5.66
C ASP A 227 -16.10 -16.22 6.09
N ILE A 228 -17.33 -16.00 6.59
CA ILE A 228 -17.85 -14.70 7.02
C ILE A 228 -17.10 -14.18 8.27
N GLY A 229 -16.46 -15.07 9.04
CA GLY A 229 -15.68 -14.69 10.23
C GLY A 229 -14.23 -14.31 9.94
N THR A 230 -13.73 -14.55 8.74
CA THR A 230 -12.31 -14.35 8.41
C THR A 230 -11.93 -12.87 8.34
N THR A 231 -10.80 -12.52 8.94
CA THR A 231 -10.15 -11.21 8.82
C THR A 231 -8.81 -11.33 8.10
N PHE A 232 -8.57 -10.42 7.16
CA PHE A 232 -7.38 -10.38 6.31
C PHE A 232 -6.37 -9.34 6.83
N GLN A 233 -5.09 -9.68 6.82
CA GLN A 233 -3.97 -8.82 7.24
C GLN A 233 -2.82 -8.92 6.23
N LEU A 234 -1.94 -7.92 6.18
CA LEU A 234 -0.71 -8.01 5.38
C LEU A 234 0.14 -9.21 5.81
N TYR A 235 0.91 -9.78 4.88
CA TYR A 235 1.67 -11.03 5.02
C TYR A 235 0.81 -12.30 5.18
N ASP A 236 -0.52 -12.21 5.22
CA ASP A 236 -1.37 -13.40 5.34
C ASP A 236 -1.24 -14.35 4.16
N ARG A 237 -1.30 -15.63 4.50
CA ARG A 237 -1.30 -16.73 3.56
C ARG A 237 -2.73 -17.18 3.27
N VAL A 238 -3.09 -17.04 1.99
CA VAL A 238 -4.43 -17.26 1.43
C VAL A 238 -4.39 -18.29 0.31
N VAL A 239 -5.56 -18.79 -0.08
CA VAL A 239 -5.75 -19.67 -1.24
C VAL A 239 -6.97 -19.21 -2.04
N ASN A 240 -6.85 -19.20 -3.37
CA ASN A 240 -8.00 -18.95 -4.24
C ASN A 240 -8.99 -20.12 -4.17
N VAL A 241 -10.25 -19.82 -3.88
CA VAL A 241 -11.36 -20.78 -3.85
C VAL A 241 -12.43 -20.51 -4.92
N ARG A 242 -12.21 -19.49 -5.77
CA ARG A 242 -13.15 -19.08 -6.82
C ARG A 242 -12.79 -19.69 -8.18
N LEU A 243 -13.82 -19.98 -8.97
CA LEU A 243 -13.73 -20.50 -10.34
C LEU A 243 -13.95 -19.36 -11.35
N GLY A 244 -13.33 -19.47 -12.52
CA GLY A 244 -13.49 -18.52 -13.63
C GLY A 244 -12.67 -17.23 -13.55
N THR A 245 -11.83 -17.04 -12.52
CA THR A 245 -11.20 -15.75 -12.17
C THR A 245 -9.72 -15.65 -12.55
N GLY A 246 -9.32 -16.21 -13.70
CA GLY A 246 -7.94 -16.21 -14.22
C GLY A 246 -6.92 -17.07 -13.45
N VAL A 247 -7.02 -17.07 -12.13
CA VAL A 247 -6.29 -17.87 -11.17
C VAL A 247 -6.97 -19.23 -10.97
N PRO A 248 -6.26 -20.37 -11.03
CA PRO A 248 -6.82 -21.67 -10.71
C PRO A 248 -7.32 -21.77 -9.26
N ILE A 249 -8.31 -22.64 -9.03
CA ILE A 249 -8.71 -23.03 -7.67
C ILE A 249 -7.56 -23.77 -6.97
N GLY A 250 -7.36 -23.51 -5.68
CA GLY A 250 -6.27 -24.11 -4.90
C GLY A 250 -4.92 -23.39 -5.02
N THR A 251 -4.77 -22.40 -5.91
CA THR A 251 -3.54 -21.60 -5.98
C THR A 251 -3.36 -20.76 -4.72
N ARG A 252 -2.22 -20.94 -4.05
CA ARG A 252 -1.85 -20.23 -2.82
C ARG A 252 -1.13 -18.91 -3.11
N GLY A 253 -1.22 -17.96 -2.18
CA GLY A 253 -0.52 -16.68 -2.27
C GLY A 253 -0.39 -15.95 -0.94
N THR A 254 0.27 -14.81 -0.96
CA THR A 254 0.48 -13.90 0.18
C THR A 254 -0.24 -12.57 -0.07
N ILE A 255 -0.94 -12.03 0.94
CA ILE A 255 -1.48 -10.66 0.87
C ILE A 255 -0.33 -9.65 0.95
N ILE A 256 -0.15 -8.89 -0.13
CA ILE A 256 0.87 -7.82 -0.24
C ILE A 256 0.26 -6.42 -0.25
N GLY A 257 -1.07 -6.31 -0.38
CA GLY A 257 -1.78 -5.06 -0.19
C GLY A 257 -3.25 -5.24 0.19
N ILE A 258 -3.79 -4.29 0.95
CA ILE A 258 -5.20 -4.16 1.32
C ILE A 258 -5.66 -2.76 0.91
N MET A 259 -6.62 -2.71 -0.01
CA MET A 259 -7.16 -1.48 -0.58
C MET A 259 -8.57 -1.28 -0.02
N HIS A 260 -8.65 -0.64 1.16
CA HIS A 260 -9.91 -0.44 1.85
C HIS A 260 -10.92 0.38 1.01
N GLY A 261 -12.12 -0.18 0.86
CA GLY A 261 -13.27 0.49 0.27
C GLY A 261 -14.23 1.04 1.34
N GLN A 262 -15.46 1.40 0.94
CA GLN A 262 -16.50 1.83 1.89
C GLN A 262 -17.12 0.64 2.64
N THR A 263 -17.19 -0.52 1.99
CA THR A 263 -17.62 -1.80 2.56
C THR A 263 -16.53 -2.88 2.37
N ASN A 264 -16.74 -4.04 3.00
CA ASN A 264 -15.90 -5.23 2.77
C ASN A 264 -15.94 -5.68 1.29
N LEU A 265 -17.07 -5.51 0.60
CA LEU A 265 -17.21 -5.86 -0.81
C LEU A 265 -16.44 -4.88 -1.72
N ASP A 266 -16.37 -3.60 -1.35
CA ASP A 266 -15.55 -2.59 -2.06
C ASP A 266 -14.04 -2.74 -1.79
N THR A 267 -13.64 -3.62 -0.86
CA THR A 267 -12.24 -3.79 -0.45
C THR A 267 -11.55 -4.83 -1.33
N TYR A 268 -10.43 -4.42 -1.93
CA TYR A 268 -9.59 -5.29 -2.76
C TYR A 268 -8.34 -5.73 -2.00
N TYR A 269 -7.91 -6.96 -2.23
CA TYR A 269 -6.67 -7.53 -1.72
C TYR A 269 -5.72 -7.73 -2.91
N GLU A 270 -4.54 -7.12 -2.85
CA GLU A 270 -3.46 -7.37 -3.80
C GLU A 270 -2.68 -8.60 -3.32
N ILE A 271 -2.74 -9.67 -4.10
CA ILE A 271 -2.19 -10.98 -3.77
C ILE A 271 -0.99 -11.27 -4.65
N LEU A 272 0.14 -11.64 -4.02
CA LEU A 272 1.26 -12.29 -4.70
C LEU A 272 1.02 -13.80 -4.67
N PHE A 273 0.61 -14.38 -5.80
CA PHE A 273 0.40 -15.82 -5.93
C PHE A 273 1.72 -16.57 -6.11
N ASP A 274 1.82 -17.77 -5.53
CA ASP A 274 3.08 -18.54 -5.50
C ASP A 274 3.50 -19.03 -6.89
N ASN A 275 2.52 -19.55 -7.64
CA ASN A 275 2.70 -20.15 -8.96
C ASN A 275 1.40 -19.89 -9.76
N LEU A 276 1.42 -18.91 -10.67
CA LEU A 276 0.36 -18.75 -11.67
C LEU A 276 0.70 -19.50 -12.96
N PRO A 277 -0.30 -20.06 -13.68
CA PRO A 277 -0.08 -20.53 -15.05
C PRO A 277 0.36 -19.37 -15.95
N ILE A 278 1.46 -19.58 -16.68
CA ILE A 278 2.06 -18.62 -17.61
C ILE A 278 1.05 -18.15 -18.68
N ASN A 279 0.06 -18.98 -18.99
CA ASN A 279 -0.91 -18.78 -20.06
C ASN A 279 -2.24 -18.15 -19.58
N SER A 280 -2.35 -17.71 -18.32
CA SER A 280 -3.54 -16.98 -17.87
C SER A 280 -3.61 -15.61 -18.55
N LEU A 281 -4.79 -15.24 -19.06
CA LEU A 281 -4.99 -14.01 -19.85
C LEU A 281 -4.55 -12.77 -19.06
N GLU A 282 -4.77 -12.76 -17.75
CA GLU A 282 -4.36 -11.68 -16.85
C GLU A 282 -2.84 -11.62 -16.63
N ALA A 283 -2.12 -12.75 -16.55
CA ALA A 283 -0.65 -12.72 -16.47
C ALA A 283 0.01 -12.15 -17.74
N ILE A 284 -0.70 -12.20 -18.88
CA ILE A 284 -0.29 -11.59 -20.15
C ILE A 284 -0.68 -10.10 -20.18
N LEU A 285 -1.92 -9.75 -19.79
CA LEU A 285 -2.44 -8.38 -19.85
C LEU A 285 -1.87 -7.45 -18.76
N LEU A 286 -1.73 -7.94 -17.53
CA LEU A 286 -1.09 -7.22 -16.41
C LEU A 286 0.45 -7.28 -16.49
N GLY A 287 1.00 -8.27 -17.21
CA GLY A 287 2.40 -8.65 -17.20
C GLY A 287 3.42 -7.67 -17.81
N LYS A 288 3.02 -6.44 -18.19
CA LYS A 288 3.89 -5.48 -18.88
C LYS A 288 5.10 -4.99 -18.07
N ASN A 289 5.11 -5.15 -16.74
CA ASN A 289 6.20 -4.72 -15.85
C ASN A 289 6.57 -5.78 -14.79
N GLN A 290 7.13 -6.92 -15.21
CA GLN A 290 7.75 -7.97 -14.37
C GLN A 290 6.87 -8.69 -13.32
N GLN A 291 5.75 -8.11 -12.89
CA GLN A 291 4.92 -8.55 -11.76
C GLN A 291 3.94 -9.69 -12.12
N LYS A 292 4.44 -10.76 -12.74
CA LYS A 292 3.63 -11.86 -13.33
C LYS A 292 2.73 -12.63 -12.34
N CYS A 293 2.87 -12.40 -11.03
CA CYS A 293 2.12 -13.07 -9.97
C CYS A 293 1.23 -12.14 -9.12
N ARG A 294 1.07 -10.85 -9.47
CA ARG A 294 0.29 -9.89 -8.68
C ARG A 294 -1.10 -9.65 -9.29
N ILE A 295 -2.16 -10.00 -8.56
CA ILE A 295 -3.56 -9.81 -8.99
C ILE A 295 -4.38 -9.23 -7.84
N LYS A 296 -5.39 -8.42 -8.17
CA LYS A 296 -6.31 -7.78 -7.20
C LYS A 296 -7.64 -8.53 -7.16
N VAL A 297 -8.03 -9.01 -5.99
CA VAL A 297 -9.23 -9.82 -5.80
C VAL A 297 -10.01 -9.38 -4.56
N HIS A 298 -11.32 -9.61 -4.54
CA HIS A 298 -12.16 -9.38 -3.36
C HIS A 298 -12.08 -10.55 -2.36
N SER A 299 -12.55 -10.33 -1.12
CA SER A 299 -12.57 -11.33 -0.03
C SER A 299 -13.18 -12.68 -0.44
N TYR A 300 -14.27 -12.68 -1.20
CA TYR A 300 -14.97 -13.90 -1.63
C TYR A 300 -14.17 -14.81 -2.59
N HIS A 301 -13.00 -14.36 -3.04
CA HIS A 301 -12.05 -15.23 -3.76
C HIS A 301 -11.17 -16.06 -2.83
N LEU A 302 -11.03 -15.67 -1.57
CA LEU A 302 -9.91 -16.06 -0.71
C LEU A 302 -10.36 -16.78 0.55
N LEU A 303 -9.81 -17.96 0.79
CA LEU A 303 -9.83 -18.58 2.12
C LEU A 303 -8.50 -18.27 2.84
N ASN A 304 -8.59 -17.65 4.03
CA ASN A 304 -7.44 -17.21 4.80
C ASN A 304 -7.06 -18.21 5.90
N TYR A 305 -6.11 -19.10 5.61
CA TYR A 305 -5.63 -20.06 6.61
C TYR A 305 -4.66 -19.44 7.64
N SER A 306 -4.08 -18.26 7.39
CA SER A 306 -3.35 -17.51 8.44
C SER A 306 -4.28 -16.98 9.53
N HIS A 307 -5.47 -16.50 9.16
CA HIS A 307 -6.51 -16.14 10.13
C HIS A 307 -6.87 -17.33 11.03
N SER A 308 -7.11 -18.51 10.45
CA SER A 308 -7.41 -19.73 11.23
C SER A 308 -6.29 -20.11 12.22
N LEU A 309 -5.02 -19.86 11.87
CA LEU A 309 -3.86 -20.10 12.75
C LEU A 309 -3.77 -19.07 13.89
N ARG A 310 -4.09 -17.79 13.64
CA ARG A 310 -4.21 -16.76 14.69
C ARG A 310 -5.29 -17.12 15.71
N VAL A 311 -6.51 -17.42 15.25
CA VAL A 311 -7.66 -17.73 16.12
C VAL A 311 -7.36 -18.96 16.98
N ARG A 312 -6.77 -20.02 16.40
CA ARG A 312 -6.33 -21.19 17.16
C ARG A 312 -5.29 -20.83 18.24
N SER A 313 -4.29 -20.03 17.90
CA SER A 313 -3.23 -19.61 18.85
C SER A 313 -3.80 -18.83 20.04
N ASN A 314 -4.69 -17.86 19.81
CA ASN A 314 -5.33 -17.10 20.88
C ASN A 314 -6.23 -17.99 21.77
N ASN A 315 -6.96 -18.93 21.17
CA ASN A 315 -7.81 -19.87 21.91
C ASN A 315 -6.97 -20.83 22.78
N TYR A 316 -5.80 -21.28 22.31
CA TYR A 316 -4.87 -22.08 23.12
C TYR A 316 -4.29 -21.29 24.31
N GLN A 317 -4.09 -19.98 24.18
CA GLN A 317 -3.71 -19.13 25.31
C GLN A 317 -4.85 -19.01 26.33
N HIS A 318 -6.09 -18.72 25.87
CA HIS A 318 -7.26 -18.62 26.75
C HIS A 318 -7.56 -19.92 27.50
N GLN A 319 -7.37 -21.09 26.87
CA GLN A 319 -7.55 -22.39 27.53
C GLN A 319 -6.51 -22.66 28.64
N ARG A 320 -5.30 -22.07 28.56
CA ARG A 320 -4.29 -22.18 29.63
C ARG A 320 -4.55 -21.26 30.83
N SER A 321 -5.32 -20.18 30.65
CA SER A 321 -5.66 -19.24 31.73
C SER A 321 -6.85 -19.66 32.61
N VAL A 322 -7.50 -20.80 32.33
CA VAL A 322 -8.55 -21.36 33.20
C VAL A 322 -7.91 -22.19 34.31
N PRO A 323 -8.07 -21.84 35.61
CA PRO A 323 -7.52 -22.66 36.68
C PRO A 323 -8.21 -24.02 36.76
N MET A 324 -7.45 -25.12 36.68
CA MET A 324 -8.00 -26.44 37.01
C MET A 324 -8.25 -26.53 38.51
N VAL A 325 -9.52 -26.53 38.91
CA VAL A 325 -9.93 -26.82 40.28
C VAL A 325 -9.69 -28.31 40.54
N ASN A 326 -8.52 -28.63 41.09
CA ASN A 326 -8.16 -29.97 41.53
C ASN A 326 -8.94 -30.33 42.81
N THR A 327 -10.19 -30.77 42.67
CA THR A 327 -10.92 -31.44 43.74
C THR A 327 -10.27 -32.79 44.02
N ARG A 328 -9.27 -32.81 44.90
CA ARG A 328 -8.56 -34.03 45.32
C ARG A 328 -8.77 -34.24 46.82
N GLU A 329 -9.81 -34.99 47.14
CA GLU A 329 -10.03 -35.49 48.51
C GLU A 329 -8.80 -36.29 48.97
N GLN A 330 -8.33 -36.01 50.19
CA GLN A 330 -7.33 -36.81 50.86
C GLN A 330 -7.81 -37.11 52.28
N GLN A 331 -7.99 -38.40 52.56
CA GLN A 331 -8.29 -38.90 53.89
C GLN A 331 -7.00 -38.89 54.73
N THR A 332 -7.04 -38.29 55.91
CA THR A 332 -5.93 -38.30 56.86
C THR A 332 -6.11 -39.42 57.90
N PRO A 333 -5.09 -40.28 58.14
CA PRO A 333 -5.11 -41.20 59.26
C PRO A 333 -4.83 -40.46 60.58
N ILE A 334 -5.38 -40.98 61.67
CA ILE A 334 -5.21 -40.42 63.02
C ILE A 334 -3.88 -40.86 63.62
N ASN A 335 -3.09 -39.92 64.15
CA ASN A 335 -2.43 -40.18 65.44
C ASN A 335 -2.27 -38.89 66.28
N ARG A 336 -2.07 -39.08 67.58
CA ARG A 336 -2.25 -38.07 68.64
C ARG A 336 -0.92 -37.63 69.23
N GLN A 337 -0.70 -36.32 69.35
CA GLN A 337 0.09 -35.75 70.45
C GLN A 337 -0.45 -34.37 70.83
N GLU A 338 -0.35 -34.03 72.11
CA GLU A 338 -0.96 -32.85 72.73
C GLU A 338 0.12 -31.81 73.03
N GLN A 339 -0.19 -30.53 72.83
CA GLN A 339 0.22 -29.48 73.78
C GLN A 339 -0.61 -28.19 73.60
N SER A 340 -0.60 -27.36 74.65
CA SER A 340 -1.64 -26.39 74.93
C SER A 340 -1.31 -24.95 74.48
N SER A 341 -2.34 -24.20 74.07
CA SER A 341 -2.93 -23.13 74.90
C SER A 341 -3.41 -21.88 74.14
N ARG A 342 -4.21 -21.07 74.85
CA ARG A 342 -4.54 -19.65 74.61
C ARG A 342 -5.41 -19.30 73.40
N VAL A 343 -6.71 -19.51 73.63
CA VAL A 343 -7.79 -18.64 73.17
C VAL A 343 -7.43 -17.16 73.28
N PHE A 344 -7.73 -16.37 72.25
CA PHE A 344 -8.33 -15.05 72.45
C PHE A 344 -9.49 -14.83 71.46
N ARG A 345 -10.63 -14.39 71.99
CA ARG A 345 -11.90 -14.21 71.26
C ARG A 345 -12.26 -12.73 71.27
N LYS A 346 -12.50 -12.13 70.09
CA LYS A 346 -13.43 -11.01 69.93
C LYS A 346 -13.97 -10.92 68.50
N GLN A 347 -15.26 -11.23 68.37
CA GLN A 347 -16.15 -10.78 67.30
C GLN A 347 -16.77 -9.43 67.74
N PRO A 348 -17.74 -8.88 66.99
CA PRO A 348 -17.69 -8.42 65.59
C PRO A 348 -18.02 -6.91 65.56
N ASP A 349 -18.47 -6.38 64.42
CA ASP A 349 -19.77 -5.68 64.42
C ASP A 349 -20.45 -5.70 63.04
N ASP A 350 -21.77 -5.55 63.01
CA ASP A 350 -22.64 -5.78 61.85
C ASP A 350 -23.19 -4.49 61.21
N LYS A 351 -23.48 -4.57 59.89
CA LYS A 351 -24.66 -4.04 59.14
C LYS A 351 -24.26 -3.65 57.70
N ASN A 352 -24.67 -4.30 56.61
CA ASN A 352 -25.97 -4.83 56.14
C ASN A 352 -26.97 -3.77 55.65
N THR A 353 -27.04 -3.56 54.33
CA THR A 353 -28.30 -3.30 53.59
C THR A 353 -28.16 -3.58 52.08
N LYS A 354 -29.27 -3.51 51.32
CA LYS A 354 -29.47 -4.17 50.01
C LYS A 354 -29.46 -3.23 48.77
N PRO A 355 -29.33 -3.78 47.53
CA PRO A 355 -29.10 -3.00 46.31
C PRO A 355 -30.39 -2.62 45.52
N THR A 356 -30.24 -1.70 44.56
CA THR A 356 -31.26 -1.31 43.57
C THR A 356 -30.72 -1.29 42.13
N LYS A 357 -31.58 -1.57 41.15
CA LYS A 357 -31.25 -1.70 39.70
C LYS A 357 -31.64 -0.43 38.87
N PRO A 358 -31.27 -0.32 37.58
CA PRO A 358 -31.04 0.97 36.90
C PRO A 358 -32.25 1.57 36.16
N LYS A 359 -32.06 2.77 35.57
CA LYS A 359 -32.98 3.39 34.60
C LYS A 359 -32.27 3.93 33.34
N SER A 360 -32.72 3.41 32.19
CA SER A 360 -32.93 4.04 30.87
C SER A 360 -32.25 5.37 30.48
N ALA A 361 -31.71 5.41 29.27
CA ALA A 361 -31.40 6.62 28.50
C ALA A 361 -32.64 7.20 27.75
N PRO A 362 -32.59 8.45 27.27
CA PRO A 362 -33.48 9.00 26.24
C PRO A 362 -32.87 8.91 24.81
N ALA A 363 -33.64 9.30 23.78
CA ALA A 363 -33.37 8.97 22.38
C ALA A 363 -33.17 10.19 21.44
N SER A 364 -32.92 9.87 20.17
CA SER A 364 -32.55 10.76 19.06
C SER A 364 -33.63 11.76 18.61
N ASN A 365 -33.16 12.83 17.97
CA ASN A 365 -33.82 13.57 16.88
C ASN A 365 -32.71 14.23 16.03
N THR A 366 -32.79 14.59 14.76
CA THR A 366 -33.58 14.31 13.53
C THR A 366 -32.99 15.29 12.49
N TYR A 367 -33.13 15.04 11.18
CA TYR A 367 -32.51 15.86 10.12
C TYR A 367 -33.17 17.23 9.92
N GLU A 368 -32.38 18.26 9.54
CA GLU A 368 -32.85 19.28 8.58
C GLU A 368 -31.68 20.00 7.86
N LYS A 369 -31.94 20.54 6.65
CA LYS A 369 -30.96 21.15 5.73
C LYS A 369 -31.69 21.81 4.54
N PRO A 370 -31.06 22.71 3.77
CA PRO A 370 -30.72 24.12 4.05
C PRO A 370 -31.55 25.08 3.16
N ASN A 371 -31.42 26.42 3.29
CA ASN A 371 -31.55 27.33 2.13
C ASN A 371 -31.18 28.83 2.34
N PHE A 372 -30.56 29.43 1.30
CA PHE A 372 -30.37 30.87 1.00
C PHE A 372 -29.73 31.79 2.09
N THR A 373 -29.22 33.01 1.81
CA THR A 373 -29.36 33.89 0.62
C THR A 373 -28.04 34.61 0.28
N GLU A 374 -27.90 35.11 -0.96
CA GLU A 374 -26.86 36.08 -1.35
C GLU A 374 -27.09 37.49 -0.77
N ALA A 375 -26.00 38.26 -0.60
CA ALA A 375 -26.04 39.72 -0.50
C ALA A 375 -24.80 40.34 -1.16
N LYS A 376 -24.93 41.54 -1.75
CA LYS A 376 -23.90 42.22 -2.54
C LYS A 376 -23.39 43.49 -1.86
N GLN A 377 -22.13 43.84 -2.16
CA GLN A 377 -21.57 45.19 -2.30
C GLN A 377 -21.74 46.20 -1.14
N THR A 378 -20.61 46.76 -0.67
CA THR A 378 -20.30 48.19 -0.91
C THR A 378 -18.83 48.52 -0.58
N THR A 379 -18.30 49.56 -1.22
CA THR A 379 -17.02 50.22 -0.91
C THR A 379 -17.21 51.75 -0.94
N PRO A 380 -16.42 52.49 -0.13
CA PRO A 380 -15.53 53.54 -0.66
C PRO A 380 -14.10 53.36 -0.10
N ILE A 381 -12.97 53.58 -0.80
CA ILE A 381 -12.49 54.66 -1.70
C ILE A 381 -12.03 55.92 -0.93
N THR A 382 -10.86 56.46 -1.33
CA THR A 382 -10.11 57.67 -0.83
C THR A 382 -9.32 57.53 0.49
N ASN A 383 -8.13 58.15 0.68
CA ASN A 383 -7.17 58.79 -0.25
C ASN A 383 -5.77 59.00 0.39
N ASN A 384 -4.75 59.33 -0.43
CA ASN A 384 -3.49 60.05 -0.11
C ASN A 384 -2.43 59.35 0.79
N SER A 385 -1.13 59.68 0.75
CA SER A 385 -0.29 60.34 -0.29
C SER A 385 1.22 60.14 -0.02
N ALA A 386 2.07 60.40 -1.03
CA ALA A 386 3.51 60.15 -1.12
C ALA A 386 4.45 60.82 -0.08
N SER A 387 5.65 60.22 0.11
CA SER A 387 6.96 60.93 0.21
C SER A 387 8.17 59.97 0.22
N SER A 388 9.34 60.42 -0.28
CA SER A 388 10.66 59.75 -0.28
C SER A 388 11.76 60.73 -0.78
N PRO A 389 13.07 60.37 -0.84
CA PRO A 389 13.82 59.33 -0.12
C PRO A 389 14.56 60.00 1.07
N PRO A 390 15.91 60.21 1.22
CA PRO A 390 17.15 59.71 0.58
C PRO A 390 17.74 58.51 1.41
N THR A 391 19.02 58.13 1.53
CA THR A 391 20.35 58.71 1.17
C THR A 391 21.43 57.62 0.96
N THR A 392 22.53 58.01 0.33
CA THR A 392 23.77 57.27 -0.03
C THR A 392 24.59 56.65 1.11
N ILE A 393 25.15 55.44 0.87
CA ILE A 393 26.57 55.08 1.14
C ILE A 393 27.08 54.29 -0.09
N GLU A 394 28.39 54.38 -0.38
CA GLU A 394 29.02 53.86 -1.61
C GLU A 394 29.86 52.57 -1.43
N GLN A 395 30.04 51.88 -2.58
CA GLN A 395 31.22 51.14 -3.05
C GLN A 395 32.09 50.33 -2.06
N SER A 396 32.23 49.02 -2.37
CA SER A 396 33.58 48.44 -2.58
C SER A 396 33.52 47.24 -3.55
N LEU A 397 34.30 47.33 -4.64
CA LEU A 397 34.61 46.19 -5.53
C LEU A 397 35.98 45.64 -5.13
N GLN A 398 36.13 44.32 -5.07
CA GLN A 398 37.45 43.69 -5.20
C GLN A 398 37.36 42.31 -5.85
N SER A 399 38.48 41.88 -6.42
CA SER A 399 38.53 40.99 -7.58
C SER A 399 38.67 39.50 -7.26
N MET A 400 38.36 38.71 -8.30
CA MET A 400 38.61 37.29 -8.48
C MET A 400 39.88 36.75 -7.82
N ASN A 401 39.86 35.45 -7.51
CA ASN A 401 40.95 34.58 -7.94
C ASN A 401 40.39 33.25 -8.49
N ILE A 402 41.08 32.70 -9.49
CA ILE A 402 40.68 31.48 -10.21
C ILE A 402 41.57 30.34 -9.71
N ILE A 403 40.97 29.18 -9.43
CA ILE A 403 41.67 27.90 -9.41
C ILE A 403 40.82 26.92 -10.20
N GLU A 404 41.32 26.54 -11.38
CA GLU A 404 40.86 25.35 -12.09
C GLU A 404 41.56 24.13 -11.48
N ASP A 405 40.83 23.03 -11.29
CA ASP A 405 41.43 21.70 -11.39
C ASP A 405 40.44 20.79 -12.11
N SER A 406 40.95 19.96 -13.02
CA SER A 406 40.15 19.26 -14.03
C SER A 406 40.66 17.85 -14.28
N SER A 407 39.97 16.85 -13.72
CA SER A 407 40.18 15.44 -14.07
C SER A 407 38.94 14.58 -13.76
N LEU A 408 38.92 13.37 -14.35
CA LEU A 408 37.92 12.29 -14.17
C LEU A 408 36.61 12.34 -14.98
N PHE A 409 36.71 12.53 -16.30
CA PHE A 409 35.81 11.86 -17.26
C PHE A 409 36.62 11.23 -18.42
N PRO A 410 36.53 9.91 -18.67
CA PRO A 410 37.03 9.30 -19.91
C PRO A 410 36.05 9.51 -21.09
N PRO A 411 36.54 9.58 -22.34
CA PRO A 411 35.74 10.02 -23.49
C PRO A 411 34.88 8.92 -24.14
N LEU A 412 33.84 9.36 -24.85
CA LEU A 412 33.16 8.60 -25.90
C LEU A 412 33.89 8.79 -27.24
N VAL A 413 34.13 7.70 -27.98
CA VAL A 413 34.47 7.73 -29.42
C VAL A 413 33.71 6.59 -30.11
N GLU A 414 33.32 6.82 -31.37
CA GLU A 414 32.43 5.98 -32.15
C GLU A 414 33.10 4.70 -32.70
N ASN A 415 32.28 3.76 -33.19
CA ASN A 415 32.33 3.35 -34.61
C ASN A 415 31.06 2.57 -34.99
N LEU A 416 30.55 2.78 -36.21
CA LEU A 416 29.56 1.91 -36.86
C LEU A 416 30.28 0.73 -37.55
N PRO A 417 29.54 -0.32 -37.92
CA PRO A 417 29.33 -0.52 -39.36
C PRO A 417 27.90 -0.92 -39.75
N ASP A 418 27.53 -0.63 -41.00
CA ASP A 418 26.27 -1.05 -41.61
C ASP A 418 26.25 -2.57 -41.90
N GLN A 419 25.10 -3.24 -41.67
CA GLN A 419 24.73 -4.46 -42.40
C GLN A 419 23.21 -4.55 -42.67
N GLU A 420 22.89 -4.46 -43.96
CA GLU A 420 21.93 -5.26 -44.74
C GLU A 420 20.53 -5.62 -44.19
N ILE A 421 19.52 -5.23 -44.95
CA ILE A 421 18.12 -5.66 -44.78
C ILE A 421 17.94 -7.05 -45.41
N MET A 422 17.82 -8.11 -44.60
CA MET A 422 17.34 -9.42 -45.05
C MET A 422 15.92 -9.72 -44.54
N SER A 423 14.98 -9.80 -45.49
CA SER A 423 13.60 -10.21 -45.25
C SER A 423 13.50 -11.72 -45.01
N THR A 424 13.30 -12.15 -43.76
CA THR A 424 13.09 -13.57 -43.42
C THR A 424 11.60 -13.87 -43.31
N GLN A 425 11.06 -14.62 -44.27
CA GLN A 425 9.70 -15.16 -44.19
C GLN A 425 9.61 -16.24 -43.11
N MET A 426 8.66 -16.10 -42.17
CA MET A 426 8.36 -17.18 -41.22
C MET A 426 7.49 -18.26 -41.90
N ASN A 427 8.13 -19.34 -42.31
CA ASN A 427 7.44 -20.54 -42.80
C ASN A 427 6.79 -21.28 -41.62
N LEU A 428 5.52 -20.97 -41.33
CA LEU A 428 4.73 -21.68 -40.32
C LEU A 428 4.28 -23.04 -40.88
N ASN A 429 4.93 -24.10 -40.40
CA ASN A 429 4.62 -25.47 -40.80
C ASN A 429 3.39 -25.98 -40.01
N ILE A 430 2.20 -25.87 -40.60
CA ILE A 430 0.92 -26.18 -39.92
C ILE A 430 0.68 -27.70 -39.90
N PRO A 431 0.48 -28.34 -38.73
CA PRO A 431 0.10 -29.75 -38.65
C PRO A 431 -1.33 -29.96 -39.16
N SER A 432 -1.53 -31.01 -39.96
CA SER A 432 -2.77 -31.24 -40.71
C SER A 432 -3.91 -31.86 -39.89
N THR A 433 -4.44 -31.12 -38.92
CA THR A 433 -5.79 -31.30 -38.34
C THR A 433 -6.21 -30.04 -37.57
N VAL A 434 -6.94 -29.14 -38.24
CA VAL A 434 -7.50 -27.91 -37.64
C VAL A 434 -9.03 -27.99 -37.68
N ASP A 435 -9.67 -27.67 -36.56
CA ASP A 435 -11.12 -27.69 -36.40
C ASP A 435 -11.78 -26.62 -37.30
N PRO A 436 -12.82 -26.94 -38.10
CA PRO A 436 -13.50 -25.96 -38.96
C PRO A 436 -14.13 -24.77 -38.20
N LEU A 437 -14.39 -24.89 -36.90
CA LEU A 437 -14.83 -23.75 -36.07
C LEU A 437 -13.73 -22.68 -35.91
N PHE A 438 -12.45 -23.10 -35.88
CA PHE A 438 -11.32 -22.17 -35.71
C PHE A 438 -11.11 -21.28 -36.94
N LEU A 439 -11.24 -21.85 -38.15
CA LEU A 439 -11.15 -21.09 -39.41
C LEU A 439 -12.25 -20.03 -39.53
N ARG A 440 -13.47 -20.35 -39.08
CA ARG A 440 -14.60 -19.41 -39.11
C ARG A 440 -14.38 -18.21 -38.18
N ALA A 441 -13.87 -18.45 -36.97
CA ALA A 441 -13.54 -17.40 -36.02
C ALA A 441 -12.47 -16.41 -36.52
N ILE A 442 -11.59 -16.85 -37.43
CA ILE A 442 -10.61 -15.96 -38.09
C ILE A 442 -11.32 -15.10 -39.16
N GLN A 443 -12.15 -15.69 -40.04
CA GLN A 443 -12.86 -14.92 -41.07
C GLN A 443 -13.82 -13.87 -40.49
N ASP A 444 -14.51 -14.20 -39.40
CA ASP A 444 -15.40 -13.27 -38.69
C ASP A 444 -14.62 -12.13 -37.97
N SER A 445 -13.29 -12.23 -37.85
CA SER A 445 -12.44 -11.22 -37.20
C SER A 445 -11.81 -10.18 -38.14
N GLU A 446 -11.82 -10.42 -39.46
CA GLU A 446 -11.30 -9.47 -40.47
C GLU A 446 -12.37 -8.52 -41.03
N GLN A 447 -13.59 -8.53 -40.48
CA GLN A 447 -14.72 -7.68 -40.90
C GLN A 447 -15.31 -6.79 -39.78
N LEU A 448 -14.50 -6.43 -38.78
CA LEU A 448 -14.87 -5.59 -37.62
C LEU A 448 -13.95 -4.38 -37.42
#